data_AF-A0A3N5WUY8-F1
#
_entry.id   AF-A0A3N5WUY8-F1
#
_cell.length_a   1.000
_cell.length_b   1.000
_cell.length_c   1.000
_cell.angle_alpha   90.00
_cell.angle_beta   90.00
_cell.angle_gamma   90.00
#
_symmetry.space_group_name_H-M   'P 1'
#
loop_
_entity.id
_entity.type
_entity.pdbx_description
1 polymer ?
#
loop_
_entity_poly.entity_id
_entity_poly.type
_entity_poly.pdbx_seq_one_letter_code
_entity_poly.pdbx_strand_id
1 'polypeptide(L)'
;MELKTILFETQGEQNTDQTLNIARERAEALGIRPVVVASSHGTTACKAHAIFATLGAKVIAVTISHGWESEGWPMKAGERKMLEELGVIVHTGLHALGDGVGSAFSDKNGGRTPEEIVRETLYRFSQGMKVAVECLLMAADAGLLDMSQEVIAIAGTGSGADTAIVCKPAYPRTFQQLEIREVLAKPRIP
;
A
#
# COMPACT_ATOMS: atom_id res chain seq x y z
N MET A 1 -7.78 -8.33 -23.63
CA MET A 1 -6.85 -8.84 -22.61
C MET A 1 -7.68 -9.45 -21.51
N GLU A 2 -7.31 -10.63 -21.02
CA GLU A 2 -7.97 -11.27 -19.88
C GLU A 2 -7.11 -11.06 -18.63
N LEU A 3 -7.76 -10.78 -17.49
CA LEU A 3 -7.13 -10.60 -16.19
C LEU A 3 -7.70 -11.63 -15.22
N LYS A 4 -6.82 -12.34 -14.52
CA LYS A 4 -7.18 -13.18 -13.38
C LYS A 4 -7.16 -12.32 -12.12
N THR A 5 -8.24 -12.33 -11.35
CA THR A 5 -8.34 -11.67 -10.04
C THR A 5 -8.71 -12.69 -8.98
N ILE A 6 -8.05 -12.64 -7.83
CA ILE A 6 -8.39 -13.45 -6.66
C ILE A 6 -9.37 -12.67 -5.77
N LEU A 7 -10.48 -13.30 -5.42
CA LEU A 7 -11.44 -12.78 -4.45
C LEU A 7 -11.40 -13.67 -3.20
N PHE A 8 -10.94 -13.13 -2.08
CA PHE A 8 -10.85 -13.86 -0.82
C PHE A 8 -12.20 -13.86 -0.09
N GLU A 9 -12.63 -15.00 0.43
CA GLU A 9 -13.89 -15.09 1.20
C GLU A 9 -13.80 -14.32 2.53
N THR A 10 -12.61 -14.23 3.13
CA THR A 10 -12.35 -13.47 4.36
C THR A 10 -11.15 -12.54 4.20
N GLN A 11 -11.19 -11.38 4.85
CA GLN A 11 -10.10 -10.40 4.88
C GLN A 11 -9.00 -10.80 5.87
N GLY A 12 -7.79 -10.23 5.74
CA GLY A 12 -6.72 -10.38 6.73
C GLY A 12 -5.47 -11.15 6.27
N GLU A 13 -4.56 -11.36 7.22
CA GLU A 13 -3.18 -11.78 6.98
C GLU A 13 -3.01 -13.16 6.37
N GLN A 14 -4.00 -14.06 6.51
CA GLN A 14 -3.99 -15.39 5.91
C GLN A 14 -3.88 -15.35 4.38
N ASN A 15 -4.23 -14.22 3.77
CA ASN A 15 -4.19 -14.02 2.32
C ASN A 15 -2.85 -13.48 1.80
N THR A 16 -1.88 -13.20 2.69
CA THR A 16 -0.65 -12.48 2.35
C THR A 16 0.13 -13.18 1.25
N ASP A 17 0.37 -14.49 1.40
CA ASP A 17 1.23 -15.22 0.46
C ASP A 17 0.56 -15.33 -0.92
N GLN A 18 -0.76 -15.56 -0.97
CA GLN A 18 -1.49 -15.59 -2.24
C GLN A 18 -1.52 -14.21 -2.93
N THR A 19 -1.69 -13.14 -2.15
CA THR A 19 -1.69 -11.75 -2.63
C THR A 19 -0.32 -11.37 -3.22
N LEU A 20 0.77 -11.72 -2.54
CA LEU A 20 2.13 -11.46 -3.02
C LEU A 20 2.45 -12.26 -4.28
N ASN A 21 2.02 -13.52 -4.35
CA ASN A 21 2.30 -14.38 -5.51
C ASN A 21 1.59 -13.89 -6.79
N ILE A 22 0.29 -13.57 -6.73
CA ILE A 22 -0.42 -13.04 -7.92
C ILE A 22 0.14 -11.67 -8.36
N ALA A 23 0.55 -10.84 -7.39
CA ALA A 23 1.21 -9.58 -7.68
C ALA A 23 2.57 -9.79 -8.37
N ARG A 24 3.36 -10.77 -7.92
CA ARG A 24 4.65 -11.13 -8.53
C ARG A 24 4.48 -11.67 -9.95
N GLU A 25 3.53 -12.58 -10.16
CA GLU A 25 3.20 -13.10 -11.50
C GLU A 25 2.83 -11.96 -12.45
N ARG A 26 2.02 -11.00 -11.99
CA ARG A 26 1.62 -9.88 -12.83
C ARG A 26 2.76 -8.91 -13.09
N ALA A 27 3.57 -8.62 -12.07
CA ALA A 27 4.75 -7.77 -12.21
C ALA A 27 5.72 -8.32 -13.26
N GLU A 28 5.96 -9.64 -13.26
CA GLU A 28 6.78 -10.30 -14.27
C GLU A 28 6.18 -10.18 -15.66
N ALA A 29 4.88 -10.47 -15.81
CA ALA A 29 4.19 -10.43 -17.10
C ALA A 29 4.16 -9.03 -17.74
N LEU A 30 4.08 -7.97 -16.93
CA LEU A 30 4.07 -6.58 -17.38
C LEU A 30 5.45 -5.90 -17.35
N GLY A 31 6.48 -6.57 -16.82
CA GLY A 31 7.81 -6.00 -16.64
C GLY A 31 7.90 -4.90 -15.57
N ILE A 32 6.93 -4.84 -14.63
CA ILE A 32 6.88 -3.84 -13.57
C ILE A 32 7.91 -4.19 -12.48
N ARG A 33 8.74 -3.22 -12.11
CA ARG A 33 9.80 -3.36 -11.09
C ARG A 33 9.53 -2.62 -9.77
N PRO A 34 8.88 -1.44 -9.73
CA PRO A 34 8.57 -0.82 -8.44
C PRO A 34 7.38 -1.51 -7.77
N VAL A 35 7.56 -1.88 -6.50
CA VAL A 35 6.53 -2.53 -5.67
C VAL A 35 6.40 -1.77 -4.35
N VAL A 36 5.25 -1.15 -4.13
CA VAL A 36 4.92 -0.47 -2.87
C VAL A 36 4.13 -1.42 -2.00
N VAL A 37 4.58 -1.62 -0.76
CA VAL A 37 3.97 -2.56 0.20
C VAL A 37 3.69 -1.84 1.50
N ALA A 38 2.43 -1.87 1.95
CA ALA A 38 2.09 -1.45 3.29
C ALA A 38 2.63 -2.45 4.31
N SER A 39 3.43 -1.99 5.28
CA SER A 39 3.96 -2.87 6.33
C SER A 39 4.28 -2.09 7.60
N SER A 40 3.45 -2.28 8.63
CA SER A 40 3.62 -1.62 9.94
C SER A 40 4.89 -2.09 10.65
N HIS A 41 5.05 -3.41 10.85
CA HIS A 41 6.21 -4.01 11.55
C HIS A 41 7.20 -4.74 10.62
N GLY A 42 7.03 -4.62 9.29
CA GLY A 42 8.00 -5.10 8.31
C GLY A 42 7.83 -6.55 7.83
N THR A 43 7.05 -7.40 8.52
CA THR A 43 6.86 -8.82 8.13
C THR A 43 6.40 -8.99 6.68
N THR A 44 5.39 -8.22 6.25
CA THR A 44 4.89 -8.24 4.86
C THR A 44 5.96 -7.78 3.87
N ALA A 45 6.73 -6.74 4.22
CA ALA A 45 7.80 -6.22 3.37
C ALA A 45 8.96 -7.23 3.21
N CYS A 46 9.35 -7.94 4.27
CA CYS A 46 10.33 -9.02 4.19
C CYS A 46 9.88 -10.13 3.22
N LYS A 47 8.63 -10.58 3.34
CA LYS A 47 8.05 -11.58 2.43
C LYS A 47 8.02 -11.09 0.99
N ALA A 48 7.58 -9.85 0.77
CA ALA A 48 7.56 -9.24 -0.55
C ALA A 48 8.97 -9.16 -1.15
N HIS A 49 9.97 -8.70 -0.39
CA HIS A 49 11.36 -8.68 -0.86
C HIS A 49 11.83 -10.06 -1.33
N ALA A 50 11.58 -11.11 -0.55
CA ALA A 50 11.98 -12.48 -0.91
C ALA A 50 11.27 -12.98 -2.18
N ILE A 51 9.95 -12.78 -2.29
CA ILE A 51 9.13 -13.25 -3.43
C ILE A 51 9.51 -12.53 -4.73
N PHE A 52 9.81 -11.23 -4.65
CA PHE A 52 10.12 -10.41 -5.82
C PHE A 52 11.61 -10.35 -6.15
N ALA A 53 12.49 -10.97 -5.35
CA ALA A 53 13.95 -10.90 -5.52
C ALA A 53 14.42 -11.30 -6.93
N THR A 54 13.85 -12.36 -7.52
CA THR A 54 14.21 -12.84 -8.86
C THR A 54 13.80 -11.88 -9.98
N LEU A 55 12.86 -10.97 -9.71
CA LEU A 55 12.44 -9.94 -10.65
C LEU A 55 13.30 -8.68 -10.55
N GLY A 56 14.30 -8.61 -9.66
CA GLY A 56 15.05 -7.38 -9.42
C GLY A 56 14.14 -6.20 -9.08
N ALA A 57 13.03 -6.47 -8.38
CA ALA A 57 12.05 -5.47 -8.03
C ALA A 57 12.59 -4.54 -6.95
N LYS A 58 12.22 -3.26 -7.01
CA LYS A 58 12.50 -2.28 -5.96
C LYS A 58 11.31 -2.27 -5.00
N VAL A 59 11.47 -2.93 -3.86
CA VAL A 59 10.44 -2.97 -2.81
C VAL A 59 10.54 -1.73 -1.93
N ILE A 60 9.42 -1.03 -1.80
CA ILE A 60 9.25 0.17 -0.97
C ILE A 60 8.21 -0.16 0.10
N ALA A 61 8.67 -0.33 1.33
CA ALA A 61 7.82 -0.53 2.49
C ALA A 61 7.33 0.81 3.02
N VAL A 62 6.03 1.06 2.99
CA VAL A 62 5.41 2.22 3.63
C VAL A 62 4.87 1.78 4.98
N THR A 63 5.33 2.43 6.05
CA THR A 63 4.93 2.13 7.44
C THR A 63 4.15 3.28 8.06
N ILE A 64 3.52 2.98 9.20
CA ILE A 64 2.64 3.88 9.96
C ILE A 64 3.42 5.07 10.50
N SER A 65 2.79 6.25 10.47
CA SER A 65 3.36 7.50 10.95
C SER A 65 3.57 7.51 12.47
N HIS A 66 4.54 8.30 12.94
CA HIS A 66 4.80 8.50 14.37
C HIS A 66 3.60 9.09 15.14
N GLY A 67 2.61 9.67 14.46
CA GLY A 67 1.38 10.15 15.11
C GLY A 67 0.61 9.04 15.85
N TRP A 68 0.87 7.78 15.54
CA TRP A 68 0.26 6.60 16.15
C TRP A 68 1.15 5.93 17.22
N GLU A 69 2.17 6.61 17.74
CA GLU A 69 3.11 6.05 18.72
C GLU A 69 2.43 5.56 20.00
N SER A 70 1.37 6.25 20.47
CA SER A 70 0.60 5.82 21.65
C SER A 70 -0.08 4.47 21.49
N GLU A 71 -0.37 4.05 20.26
CA GLU A 71 -0.96 2.75 19.95
C GLU A 71 0.10 1.65 19.77
N GLY A 72 1.39 2.02 19.76
CA GLY A 72 2.50 1.08 19.56
C GLY A 72 2.61 0.53 18.13
N TRP A 73 1.93 1.17 17.16
CA TRP A 73 1.89 0.74 15.76
C TRP A 73 3.10 1.12 14.89
N PRO A 74 3.82 2.24 15.12
CA PRO A 74 4.96 2.59 14.29
C PRO A 74 6.06 1.53 14.32
N MET A 75 6.73 1.35 13.17
CA MET A 75 7.86 0.43 13.01
C MET A 75 8.98 0.76 13.99
N LYS A 76 9.51 -0.26 14.67
CA LYS A 76 10.65 -0.09 15.58
C LYS A 76 11.95 0.06 14.80
N ALA A 77 12.95 0.72 15.41
CA ALA A 77 14.25 0.95 14.78
C ALA A 77 14.96 -0.35 14.33
N GLY A 78 14.83 -1.45 15.09
CA GLY A 78 15.40 -2.75 14.72
C GLY A 78 14.72 -3.40 13.50
N GLU A 79 13.39 -3.28 13.40
CA GLU A 79 12.59 -3.77 12.26
C GLU A 79 12.97 -3.00 10.99
N ARG A 80 13.08 -1.67 11.09
CA ARG A 80 13.54 -0.81 10.00
C ARG A 80 14.94 -1.20 9.53
N LYS A 81 15.89 -1.30 10.46
CA LYS A 81 17.29 -1.61 10.13
C LYS A 81 17.41 -2.94 9.40
N MET A 82 16.68 -3.97 9.86
CA MET A 82 16.64 -5.27 9.19
C MET A 82 16.17 -5.15 7.72
N LEU A 83 15.09 -4.40 7.47
CA LEU A 83 14.59 -4.19 6.11
C LEU A 83 15.58 -3.43 5.22
N GLU A 84 16.18 -2.37 5.75
CA GLU A 84 17.17 -1.57 5.02
C GLU A 84 18.43 -2.39 4.67
N GLU A 85 18.87 -3.29 5.56
CA GLU A 85 19.97 -4.23 5.30
C GLU A 85 19.64 -5.27 4.21
N LEU A 86 18.35 -5.61 4.03
CA LEU A 86 17.87 -6.41 2.90
C LEU A 86 17.78 -5.61 1.59
N GLY A 87 17.99 -4.30 1.62
CA GLY A 87 17.83 -3.42 0.47
C GLY A 87 16.38 -2.99 0.20
N VAL A 88 15.48 -3.18 1.18
CA VAL A 88 14.13 -2.61 1.14
C VAL A 88 14.19 -1.14 1.53
N ILE A 89 13.52 -0.28 0.75
CA ILE A 89 13.39 1.13 1.11
C ILE A 89 12.22 1.28 2.08
N VAL A 90 12.45 1.88 3.24
CA VAL A 90 11.43 2.06 4.26
C VAL A 90 11.04 3.54 4.37
N HIS A 91 9.78 3.85 4.08
CA HIS A 91 9.22 5.20 4.16
C HIS A 91 8.20 5.33 5.28
N THR A 92 8.32 6.40 6.05
CA THR A 92 7.33 6.85 7.04
C THR A 92 6.96 8.29 6.72
N GLY A 93 5.66 8.58 6.70
CA GLY A 93 5.13 9.91 6.40
C GLY A 93 3.70 10.04 6.88
N LEU A 94 3.10 11.21 6.63
CA LEU A 94 1.68 11.44 6.92
C LEU A 94 0.81 10.57 6.01
N HIS A 95 -0.28 10.02 6.55
CA HIS A 95 -1.21 9.19 5.79
C HIS A 95 -1.93 10.04 4.73
N ALA A 96 -1.70 9.76 3.44
CA ALA A 96 -2.17 10.65 2.37
C ALA A 96 -3.72 10.77 2.27
N LEU A 97 -4.47 9.84 2.87
CA LEU A 97 -5.93 9.81 2.83
C LEU A 97 -6.57 9.94 4.23
N GLY A 98 -5.88 10.57 5.19
CA GLY A 98 -6.42 10.86 6.53
C GLY A 98 -5.35 11.15 7.58
N ASP A 99 -5.77 11.28 8.85
CA ASP A 99 -4.90 11.39 10.02
C ASP A 99 -3.93 12.58 9.99
N GLY A 100 -4.27 13.62 9.22
CA GLY A 100 -3.57 14.89 9.17
C GLY A 100 -4.34 16.01 9.87
N VAL A 101 -3.94 17.26 9.59
CA VAL A 101 -4.62 18.44 10.14
C VAL A 101 -6.11 18.43 9.78
N GLY A 102 -6.46 18.06 8.54
CA GLY A 102 -7.85 17.94 8.10
C GLY A 102 -8.69 17.04 9.00
N SER A 103 -8.22 15.81 9.23
CA SER A 103 -8.86 14.85 10.13
C SER A 103 -8.99 15.37 11.56
N ALA A 104 -7.96 16.05 12.11
CA ALA A 104 -8.04 16.63 13.45
C ALA A 104 -9.18 17.68 13.58
N PHE A 105 -9.46 18.45 12.52
CA PHE A 105 -10.60 19.37 12.50
C PHE A 105 -11.93 18.64 12.33
N SER A 106 -11.99 17.62 11.46
CA SER A 106 -13.18 16.77 11.30
C SER A 106 -13.56 16.07 12.62
N ASP A 107 -12.60 15.51 13.34
CA ASP A 107 -12.84 14.79 14.60
C ASP A 107 -13.39 15.70 15.70
N LYS A 108 -12.88 16.93 15.78
CA LYS A 108 -13.30 17.90 16.80
C LYS A 108 -14.63 18.57 16.47
N ASN A 109 -14.87 18.90 15.20
CA ASN A 109 -15.96 19.79 14.81
C ASN A 109 -17.04 19.12 13.94
N GLY A 110 -16.85 17.85 13.56
CA GLY A 110 -17.66 17.18 12.56
C GLY A 110 -17.34 17.62 11.13
N GLY A 111 -18.04 17.01 10.17
CA GLY A 111 -17.75 17.17 8.73
C GLY A 111 -16.75 16.12 8.23
N ARG A 112 -16.33 16.26 6.97
CA ARG A 112 -15.32 15.42 6.32
C ARG A 112 -14.48 16.26 5.37
N THR A 113 -13.18 16.03 5.38
CA THR A 113 -12.30 16.61 4.36
C THR A 113 -12.39 15.81 3.05
N PRO A 114 -12.00 16.39 1.91
CA PRO A 114 -12.02 15.68 0.62
C PRO A 114 -11.26 14.35 0.65
N GLU A 115 -10.09 14.30 1.28
CA GLU A 115 -9.28 13.07 1.40
C GLU A 115 -9.96 12.00 2.25
N GLU A 116 -10.74 12.37 3.27
CA GLU A 116 -11.56 11.41 4.02
C GLU A 116 -12.71 10.87 3.17
N ILE A 117 -13.32 11.68 2.30
CA ILE A 117 -14.35 11.20 1.38
C ILE A 117 -13.78 10.18 0.39
N VAL A 118 -12.56 10.44 -0.13
CA VAL A 118 -11.83 9.49 -0.97
C VAL A 118 -11.55 8.19 -0.21
N ARG A 119 -11.06 8.27 1.03
CA ARG A 119 -10.87 7.12 1.92
C ARG A 119 -12.13 6.28 2.04
N GLU A 120 -13.25 6.88 2.44
CA GLU A 120 -14.52 6.17 2.64
C GLU A 120 -15.03 5.53 1.34
N THR A 121 -14.75 6.15 0.18
CA THR A 121 -15.08 5.60 -1.13
C THR A 121 -14.24 4.36 -1.45
N LEU A 122 -12.93 4.40 -1.21
CA LEU A 122 -12.04 3.26 -1.46
C LEU A 122 -12.33 2.07 -0.53
N TYR A 123 -12.83 2.32 0.69
CA TYR A 123 -13.33 1.27 1.57
C TYR A 123 -14.54 0.51 1.03
N ARG A 124 -15.18 0.95 -0.06
CA ARG A 124 -16.18 0.12 -0.78
C ARG A 124 -15.55 -1.04 -1.56
N PHE A 125 -14.23 -1.04 -1.75
CA PHE A 125 -13.51 -2.17 -2.34
C PHE A 125 -12.94 -3.12 -1.28
N SER A 126 -12.24 -2.55 -0.29
CA SER A 126 -11.71 -3.20 0.93
C SER A 126 -10.89 -2.17 1.73
N GLN A 127 -10.56 -2.46 3.01
CA GLN A 127 -9.54 -1.69 3.73
C GLN A 127 -8.20 -1.69 2.98
N GLY A 128 -7.77 -2.86 2.48
CA GLY A 128 -6.54 -2.99 1.70
C GLY A 128 -6.50 -2.11 0.45
N MET A 129 -7.61 -1.87 -0.25
CA MET A 129 -7.65 -0.98 -1.41
C MET A 129 -7.28 0.45 -1.03
N LYS A 130 -7.91 0.99 0.01
CA LYS A 130 -7.61 2.33 0.53
C LYS A 130 -6.14 2.44 0.91
N VAL A 131 -5.63 1.47 1.66
CA VAL A 131 -4.24 1.49 2.14
C VAL A 131 -3.26 1.37 0.98
N ALA A 132 -3.54 0.55 -0.05
CA ALA A 132 -2.70 0.45 -1.24
C ALA A 132 -2.59 1.79 -1.98
N VAL A 133 -3.71 2.50 -2.20
CA VAL A 133 -3.72 3.82 -2.83
C VAL A 133 -3.00 4.86 -1.95
N GLU A 134 -3.26 4.87 -0.65
CA GLU A 134 -2.61 5.78 0.30
C GLU A 134 -1.09 5.62 0.31
N CYS A 135 -0.59 4.38 0.45
CA CYS A 135 0.84 4.10 0.44
C CYS A 135 1.48 4.44 -0.91
N LEU A 136 0.78 4.23 -2.03
CA LEU A 136 1.26 4.64 -3.35
C LEU A 136 1.44 6.16 -3.44
N LEU A 137 0.48 6.93 -2.95
CA LEU A 137 0.55 8.40 -2.91
C LEU A 137 1.70 8.89 -2.02
N MET A 138 1.88 8.27 -0.84
CA MET A 138 2.98 8.60 0.07
C MET A 138 4.34 8.32 -0.58
N ALA A 139 4.50 7.15 -1.20
CA ALA A 139 5.74 6.80 -1.88
C ALA A 139 6.04 7.72 -3.09
N ALA A 140 5.01 8.14 -3.82
CA ALA A 140 5.13 9.13 -4.90
C ALA A 140 5.62 10.48 -4.36
N ASP A 141 4.96 11.01 -3.33
CA ASP A 141 5.28 12.33 -2.75
C ASP A 141 6.68 12.38 -2.12
N ALA A 142 7.16 11.24 -1.60
CA ALA A 142 8.52 11.06 -1.10
C ALA A 142 9.59 10.95 -2.21
N GLY A 143 9.21 10.99 -3.49
CA GLY A 143 10.14 10.89 -4.62
C GLY A 143 10.75 9.50 -4.81
N LEU A 144 10.10 8.44 -4.30
CA LEU A 144 10.63 7.08 -4.34
C LEU A 144 10.30 6.32 -5.63
N LEU A 145 9.36 6.85 -6.41
CA LEU A 145 8.80 6.26 -7.62
C LEU A 145 9.23 7.02 -8.88
N ASP A 146 9.45 6.29 -9.96
CA ASP A 146 9.50 6.85 -11.31
C ASP A 146 8.06 7.03 -11.81
N MET A 147 7.61 8.28 -11.87
CA MET A 147 6.23 8.63 -12.23
C MET A 147 5.91 8.32 -13.70
N SER A 148 6.88 7.98 -14.54
CA SER A 148 6.64 7.54 -15.93
C SER A 148 6.19 6.07 -16.02
N GLN A 149 6.40 5.27 -14.98
CA GLN A 149 6.15 3.83 -14.97
C GLN A 149 4.86 3.43 -14.24
N GLU A 150 4.41 2.20 -14.46
CA GLU A 150 3.41 1.54 -13.61
C GLU A 150 4.06 0.99 -12.34
N VAL A 151 3.25 0.80 -11.29
CA VAL A 151 3.66 0.33 -9.98
C VAL A 151 2.69 -0.74 -9.49
N ILE A 152 3.22 -1.76 -8.82
CA ILE A 152 2.41 -2.68 -8.02
C ILE A 152 2.25 -2.10 -6.61
N ALA A 153 1.01 -1.90 -6.16
CA ALA A 153 0.73 -1.51 -4.77
C ALA A 153 0.03 -2.65 -4.04
N ILE A 154 0.52 -2.99 -2.84
CA ILE A 154 0.08 -4.14 -2.04
C ILE A 154 -0.21 -3.67 -0.62
N ALA A 155 -1.38 -4.04 -0.09
CA ALA A 155 -1.76 -3.74 1.28
C ALA A 155 -2.79 -4.76 1.80
N GLY A 156 -3.26 -4.58 3.03
CA GLY A 156 -4.18 -5.50 3.67
C GLY A 156 -5.10 -4.87 4.70
N THR A 157 -5.92 -5.73 5.30
CA THR A 157 -6.88 -5.37 6.34
C THR A 157 -6.35 -5.81 7.71
N GLY A 158 -6.15 -4.85 8.62
CA GLY A 158 -5.52 -5.10 9.92
C GLY A 158 -4.04 -5.43 9.80
N SER A 159 -3.72 -6.70 9.52
CA SER A 159 -2.35 -7.22 9.37
C SER A 159 -2.17 -7.95 8.04
N GLY A 160 -0.91 -8.06 7.60
CA GLY A 160 -0.56 -8.77 6.36
C GLY A 160 -1.02 -8.04 5.10
N ALA A 161 -1.31 -8.80 4.03
CA ALA A 161 -1.82 -8.30 2.77
C ALA A 161 -2.99 -9.14 2.26
N ASP A 162 -4.02 -8.49 1.75
CA ASP A 162 -5.17 -9.14 1.11
C ASP A 162 -5.62 -8.43 -0.17
N THR A 163 -4.95 -7.34 -0.53
CA THR A 163 -5.29 -6.51 -1.69
C THR A 163 -4.03 -6.13 -2.47
N ALA A 164 -4.06 -6.30 -3.79
CA ALA A 164 -2.98 -5.90 -4.69
C ALA A 164 -3.52 -5.31 -5.99
N ILE A 165 -2.89 -4.24 -6.47
CA ILE A 165 -3.32 -3.47 -7.64
C ILE A 165 -2.13 -3.08 -8.53
N VAL A 166 -2.38 -2.96 -9.83
CA VAL A 166 -1.48 -2.29 -10.79
C VAL A 166 -1.96 -0.85 -10.94
N CYS A 167 -1.05 0.12 -10.83
CA CYS A 167 -1.41 1.53 -10.87
C CYS A 167 -0.46 2.37 -11.72
N LYS A 168 -1.00 3.42 -12.32
CA LYS A 168 -0.24 4.61 -12.70
C LYS A 168 -0.27 5.57 -11.52
N PRO A 169 0.88 5.84 -10.85
CA PRO A 169 0.88 6.69 -9.67
C PRO A 169 0.61 8.16 -10.05
N ALA A 170 0.12 8.92 -9.07
CA ALA A 170 0.09 10.37 -9.07
C ALA A 170 0.57 10.89 -7.71
N TYR A 171 0.75 12.20 -7.58
CA TYR A 171 1.01 12.83 -6.29
C TYR A 171 -0.31 13.16 -5.59
N PRO A 172 -0.33 13.32 -4.26
CA PRO A 172 -1.52 13.83 -3.55
C PRO A 172 -2.06 15.12 -4.19
N ARG A 173 -1.18 16.06 -4.54
CA ARG A 173 -1.57 17.33 -5.20
C ARG A 173 -2.18 17.16 -6.60
N THR A 174 -1.95 16.02 -7.25
CA THR A 174 -2.48 15.70 -8.59
C THR A 174 -3.32 14.42 -8.56
N PHE A 175 -3.94 14.09 -7.43
CA PHE A 175 -4.65 12.82 -7.17
C PHE A 175 -5.58 12.36 -8.28
N GLN A 176 -6.29 13.29 -8.94
CA GLN A 176 -7.21 12.99 -10.04
C GLN A 176 -6.53 12.36 -11.28
N GLN A 177 -5.20 12.35 -11.34
CA GLN A 177 -4.41 11.69 -12.39
C GLN A 177 -4.04 10.24 -12.03
N LEU A 178 -4.33 9.78 -10.81
CA LEU A 178 -4.06 8.41 -10.39
C LEU A 178 -4.97 7.45 -11.17
N GLU A 179 -4.39 6.38 -11.71
CA GLU A 179 -5.15 5.34 -12.39
C GLU A 179 -4.93 4.00 -11.70
N ILE A 180 -6.01 3.40 -11.20
CA ILE A 180 -6.01 1.98 -10.83
C ILE A 180 -6.31 1.21 -12.12
N ARG A 181 -5.28 0.57 -12.69
CA ARG A 181 -5.38 -0.11 -13.99
C ARG A 181 -5.88 -1.53 -13.84
N GLU A 182 -5.46 -2.23 -12.79
CA GLU A 182 -5.84 -3.62 -12.55
C GLU A 182 -6.00 -3.91 -11.06
N VAL A 183 -6.96 -4.76 -10.72
CA VAL A 183 -7.16 -5.30 -9.37
C VAL A 183 -6.82 -6.78 -9.39
N LEU A 184 -5.73 -7.16 -8.73
CA LEU A 184 -5.17 -8.50 -8.78
C LEU A 184 -5.74 -9.39 -7.68
N ALA A 185 -5.91 -8.83 -6.49
CA ALA A 185 -6.52 -9.53 -5.36
C ALA A 185 -7.27 -8.53 -4.49
N LYS A 186 -8.37 -8.97 -3.86
CA LYS A 186 -9.05 -8.26 -2.76
C LYS A 186 -9.98 -9.21 -1.99
N PRO A 187 -10.38 -8.88 -0.75
CA PRO A 187 -11.55 -9.49 -0.11
C PRO A 187 -12.80 -9.35 -0.98
N ARG A 188 -13.63 -10.40 -1.04
CA ARG A 188 -14.90 -10.39 -1.78
C ARG A 188 -15.89 -9.43 -1.14
N ILE A 189 -15.98 -9.49 0.19
CA ILE A 189 -16.81 -8.62 1.04
C ILE A 189 -15.86 -7.59 1.70
N PRO A 190 -16.03 -6.28 1.43
CA PRO A 190 -15.22 -5.20 2.00
C PRO A 190 -15.40 -4.98 3.50
#